data_AF-A0A7C5S2G0-F1
#
_entry.id   AF-A0A7C5S2G0-F1
#
_cell.length_a   1.000
_cell.length_b   1.000
_cell.length_c   1.000
_cell.angle_alpha   90.00
_cell.angle_beta   90.00
_cell.angle_gamma   90.00
#
_symmetry.space_group_name_H-M   'P 1'
#
loop_
_entity.id
_entity.type
_entity.pdbx_description
1 polymer ?
#
loop_
_entity_poly.entity_id
_entity_poly.type
_entity_poly.pdbx_seq_one_letter_code
_entity_poly.pdbx_strand_id
1 'polypeptide(L)'
;MKAHTKYLEFNTSTHREYVDITEEVRDILGDSGVREGLLLVSAMHITAGVFINDAEDGFLADLDAFLENLAPFRKDYRHHRTGETNGDSHLKNILTGHQVVVPVTGGKL
;
A
#
# COMPACT_ATOMS: atom_id res chain seq x y z
N MET A 1 -7.66 2.14 -27.02
CA MET A 1 -7.32 1.76 -25.64
C MET A 1 -7.15 3.05 -24.86
N LYS A 2 -7.91 3.28 -23.77
CA LYS A 2 -7.69 4.42 -22.88
C LYS A 2 -6.68 4.01 -21.81
N ALA A 3 -5.79 4.92 -21.45
CA ALA A 3 -4.87 4.78 -20.32
C ALA A 3 -4.89 6.09 -19.52
N HIS A 4 -4.76 5.98 -18.21
CA HIS A 4 -4.74 7.11 -17.29
C HIS A 4 -3.73 6.82 -16.18
N THR A 5 -3.00 7.84 -15.76
CA THR A 5 -1.98 7.72 -14.71
C THR A 5 -2.11 8.89 -13.75
N LYS A 6 -2.11 8.57 -12.46
CA LYS A 6 -2.05 9.53 -11.35
C LYS A 6 -1.06 9.02 -10.32
N TYR A 7 -0.41 9.96 -9.65
CA TYR A 7 0.49 9.69 -8.55
C TYR A 7 -0.14 10.27 -7.30
N LEU A 8 -0.20 9.47 -6.24
CA LEU A 8 -0.57 9.90 -4.90
C LEU A 8 0.71 10.02 -4.09
N GLU A 9 0.88 11.15 -3.40
CA GLU A 9 2.03 11.43 -2.56
C GLU A 9 1.60 11.42 -1.09
N PHE A 10 2.36 10.74 -0.24
CA PHE A 10 2.09 10.61 1.18
C PHE A 10 3.31 11.04 1.98
N ASN A 11 3.06 11.78 3.06
CA ASN A 11 4.04 12.06 4.10
C ASN A 11 3.41 11.70 5.43
N THR A 12 3.66 10.47 5.87
CA THR A 12 3.04 9.89 7.07
C THR A 12 3.61 10.50 8.34
N SER A 13 2.78 10.58 9.37
CA SER A 13 3.15 11.21 10.64
C SER A 13 3.89 10.25 11.58
N THR A 14 3.74 8.95 11.35
CA THR A 14 4.35 7.88 12.12
C THR A 14 5.21 6.97 11.22
N HIS A 15 6.02 6.11 11.85
CA HIS A 15 6.85 5.14 11.14
C HIS A 15 6.02 4.06 10.40
N ARG A 16 4.85 3.70 10.94
CA ARG A 16 3.85 2.82 10.32
C ARG A 16 2.48 3.48 10.44
N GLU A 17 1.84 3.65 9.30
CA GLU A 17 0.51 4.27 9.18
C GLU A 17 -0.26 3.51 8.10
N TYR A 18 -1.54 3.27 8.34
CA TYR A 18 -2.44 2.61 7.39
C TYR A 18 -3.39 3.66 6.85
N VAL A 19 -3.29 3.95 5.56
CA VAL A 19 -4.06 5.01 4.90
C VAL A 19 -5.06 4.37 3.94
N ASP A 20 -6.35 4.56 4.18
CA ASP A 20 -7.40 4.19 3.23
C ASP A 20 -7.41 5.20 2.08
N ILE A 21 -7.18 4.72 0.87
CA ILE A 21 -7.09 5.53 -0.37
C ILE A 21 -8.24 5.21 -1.33
N THR A 22 -9.28 4.52 -0.86
CA THR A 22 -10.34 3.98 -1.71
C THR A 22 -11.11 5.07 -2.45
N GLU A 23 -11.39 6.20 -1.80
CA GLU A 23 -12.11 7.33 -2.40
C GLU A 23 -11.24 8.05 -3.43
N GLU A 24 -9.96 8.29 -3.14
CA GLU A 24 -9.01 8.91 -4.06
C GLU A 24 -8.86 8.05 -5.34
N VAL A 25 -8.75 6.72 -5.20
CA VAL A 25 -8.68 5.82 -6.34
C VAL A 25 -9.99 5.83 -7.14
N ARG A 26 -11.15 5.97 -6.48
CA ARG A 26 -12.46 6.08 -7.15
C ARG A 26 -12.57 7.36 -7.96
N ASP A 27 -12.11 8.48 -7.41
CA ASP A 27 -12.11 9.77 -8.08
C ASP A 27 -11.17 9.75 -9.30
N ILE A 28 -9.98 9.17 -9.15
CA ILE A 28 -9.03 8.95 -10.26
C ILE A 28 -9.65 8.10 -11.37
N LEU A 29 -10.40 7.04 -11.01
CA LEU A 29 -11.12 6.24 -11.99
C LEU A 29 -12.21 7.06 -12.69
N GLY A 30 -12.95 7.89 -11.95
CA GLY A 30 -13.93 8.83 -12.49
C GLY A 30 -13.33 9.75 -13.56
N ASP A 31 -12.21 10.39 -13.23
CA ASP A 31 -11.46 11.29 -14.11
C ASP A 31 -10.91 10.59 -15.36
N SER A 32 -10.56 9.30 -15.24
CA SER A 32 -10.02 8.53 -16.37
C SER A 32 -11.02 8.31 -17.51
N GLY A 33 -12.32 8.32 -17.20
CA GLY A 33 -13.39 7.95 -18.12
C GLY A 33 -13.26 6.52 -18.69
N VAL A 34 -12.54 5.63 -18.00
CA VAL A 34 -12.49 4.19 -18.31
C VAL A 34 -13.81 3.54 -17.89
N ARG A 35 -14.29 2.58 -18.68
CA ARG A 35 -15.55 1.86 -18.42
C ARG A 35 -15.32 0.37 -18.16
N GLU A 36 -14.42 -0.25 -18.91
CA GLU A 36 -14.02 -1.65 -18.73
C GLU A 36 -12.50 -1.72 -18.77
N GLY A 37 -11.88 -2.44 -17.85
CA GLY A 37 -10.42 -2.58 -17.84
C GLY A 37 -9.83 -3.07 -16.53
N LEU A 38 -8.54 -2.75 -16.35
CA LEU A 38 -7.77 -3.04 -15.14
C LEU A 38 -7.24 -1.74 -14.57
N LEU A 39 -7.28 -1.62 -13.24
CA LEU A 39 -6.67 -0.55 -12.48
C LEU A 39 -5.56 -1.15 -11.62
N LEU A 40 -4.34 -0.69 -11.83
CA LEU A 40 -3.17 -1.05 -11.01
C LEU A 40 -2.94 0.05 -9.97
N VAL A 41 -2.90 -0.32 -8.69
CA VAL A 41 -2.43 0.55 -7.61
C VAL A 41 -1.16 -0.06 -7.04
N SER A 42 -0.07 0.70 -7.03
CA SER A 42 1.26 0.19 -6.69
C SER A 42 2.04 1.21 -5.87
N ALA A 43 2.66 0.76 -4.78
CA ALA A 43 3.62 1.53 -4.02
C ALA A 43 4.93 1.59 -4.82
N MET A 44 5.40 2.81 -5.11
CA MET A 44 6.69 3.03 -5.78
C MET A 44 7.88 2.95 -4.81
N HIS A 45 7.61 2.77 -3.51
CA HIS A 45 8.62 2.66 -2.46
C HIS A 45 8.71 1.23 -1.95
N ILE A 46 9.93 0.73 -1.82
CA ILE A 46 10.27 -0.64 -1.39
C ILE A 46 10.09 -0.90 0.11
N THR A 47 9.53 0.06 0.84
CA THR A 47 9.24 0.03 2.28
C THR A 47 7.77 0.34 2.59
N ALA A 48 6.91 0.39 1.56
CA ALA A 48 5.48 0.62 1.67
C ALA A 48 4.72 -0.42 0.85
N GLY A 49 3.52 -0.81 1.28
CA GLY A 49 2.68 -1.77 0.58
C GLY A 49 1.38 -1.16 0.07
N VAL A 50 0.71 -1.85 -0.86
CA VAL A 50 -0.67 -1.58 -1.23
C VAL A 50 -1.43 -2.91 -1.15
N PHE A 51 -2.50 -2.93 -0.39
CA PHE A 51 -3.33 -4.12 -0.17
C PHE A 51 -4.81 -3.73 -0.06
N ILE A 52 -5.69 -4.71 -0.11
CA ILE A 52 -7.15 -4.53 0.07
C ILE A 52 -7.57 -5.33 1.30
N ASN A 53 -8.21 -4.66 2.25
CA ASN A 53 -8.86 -5.30 3.40
C ASN A 53 -9.90 -4.35 4.02
N ASP A 54 -10.50 -4.74 5.14
CA ASP A 54 -11.46 -3.92 5.87
C ASP A 54 -10.79 -2.71 6.55
N ALA A 55 -11.41 -1.54 6.45
CA ALA A 55 -10.94 -0.29 7.04
C ALA A 55 -11.54 -0.10 8.44
N GLU A 56 -11.29 -1.10 9.30
CA GLU A 56 -11.81 -1.17 10.65
C GLU A 56 -10.65 -1.10 11.66
N ASP A 57 -10.78 -0.26 12.69
CA ASP A 57 -9.69 0.05 13.62
C ASP A 57 -9.15 -1.19 14.35
N GLY A 58 -10.04 -2.13 14.73
CA GLY A 58 -9.66 -3.40 15.34
C GLY A 58 -8.84 -4.28 14.40
N PHE A 59 -9.28 -4.45 13.16
CA PHE A 59 -8.52 -5.19 12.14
C PHE A 59 -7.16 -4.54 11.87
N LEU A 60 -7.08 -3.21 11.76
CA LEU A 60 -5.81 -2.52 11.55
C LEU A 60 -4.84 -2.72 12.72
N ALA A 61 -5.35 -2.77 13.95
CA ALA A 61 -4.55 -3.10 15.12
C ALA A 61 -4.05 -4.56 15.09
N ASP A 62 -4.91 -5.50 14.69
CA ASP A 62 -4.55 -6.91 14.52
C ASP A 62 -3.49 -7.10 13.42
N LEU A 63 -3.63 -6.38 12.31
CA LEU A 63 -2.67 -6.38 11.21
C LEU A 63 -1.31 -5.84 11.65
N ASP A 64 -1.26 -4.72 12.39
CA ASP A 64 0.02 -4.17 12.88
C ASP A 64 0.71 -5.15 13.83
N ALA A 65 -0.04 -5.76 14.75
CA ALA A 65 0.48 -6.77 15.67
C ALA A 65 0.99 -8.01 14.93
N PHE A 66 0.26 -8.48 13.91
CA PHE A 66 0.67 -9.60 13.08
C PHE A 66 1.97 -9.31 12.31
N LEU A 67 2.07 -8.13 11.70
CA LEU A 67 3.26 -7.72 10.94
C LEU A 67 4.47 -7.52 11.85
N GLU A 68 4.30 -6.95 13.04
CA GLU A 68 5.37 -6.87 14.04
C GLU A 68 5.77 -8.25 14.57
N ASN A 69 4.87 -9.21 14.67
CA ASN A 69 5.23 -10.57 15.07
C ASN A 69 6.06 -11.30 13.99
N LEU A 70 5.70 -11.14 12.71
CA LEU A 70 6.42 -11.82 11.61
C LEU A 70 7.70 -11.10 11.19
N ALA A 71 7.67 -9.77 11.15
CA ALA A 71 8.76 -8.92 10.70
C ALA A 71 8.97 -7.77 11.71
N PRO A 72 9.39 -8.06 12.96
CA PRO A 72 9.50 -7.05 14.02
C PRO A 72 10.50 -5.97 13.68
N PHE A 73 10.28 -4.75 14.17
CA PHE A 73 11.36 -3.78 14.23
C PHE A 73 12.51 -4.33 15.08
N ARG A 74 13.72 -4.38 14.51
CA ARG A 74 14.94 -4.79 15.22
C ARG A 74 16.13 -3.99 14.77
N LYS A 75 17.03 -3.67 15.70
CA LYS A 75 18.23 -2.87 15.40
C LYS A 75 19.31 -3.66 14.64
N ASP A 76 19.28 -4.99 14.70
CA ASP A 76 20.36 -5.88 14.28
C ASP A 76 20.15 -6.52 12.89
N TYR A 77 19.22 -5.99 12.09
CA TYR A 77 19.10 -6.42 10.69
C TYR A 77 20.42 -6.20 9.93
N ARG A 78 20.81 -7.20 9.13
CA ARG A 78 21.99 -7.08 8.26
C ARG A 78 21.87 -5.93 7.26
N HIS A 79 20.65 -5.55 6.90
CA HIS A 79 20.36 -4.40 6.05
C HIS A 79 20.92 -3.09 6.64
N HIS A 80 20.95 -2.96 7.97
CA HIS A 80 21.39 -1.74 8.67
C HIS A 80 22.90 -1.48 8.58
N ARG A 81 23.68 -2.37 7.96
CA ARG A 81 25.12 -2.17 7.71
C ARG A 81 25.41 -0.96 6.82
N THR A 82 24.42 -0.46 6.09
CA THR A 82 24.50 0.75 5.27
C THR A 82 24.15 2.03 6.03
N GLY A 83 23.76 1.95 7.31
CA GLY A 83 23.33 3.08 8.14
C GLY A 83 21.80 3.25 8.22
N GLU A 84 21.04 2.50 7.42
CA GLU A 84 19.59 2.48 7.45
C GLU A 84 19.03 1.76 8.68
N THR A 85 17.77 2.02 9.04
CA THR A 85 17.09 1.38 10.19
C THR A 85 15.72 0.79 9.85
N ASN A 86 15.42 0.60 8.58
CA ASN A 86 14.11 0.24 8.02
C ASN A 86 14.05 -1.20 7.47
N GLY A 87 14.95 -2.07 7.94
CA GLY A 87 15.03 -3.45 7.46
C GLY A 87 13.72 -4.22 7.63
N ASP A 88 12.95 -3.93 8.68
CA ASP A 88 11.62 -4.51 8.89
C ASP A 88 10.59 -3.98 7.89
N SER A 89 10.66 -2.71 7.49
CA SER A 89 9.72 -2.10 6.54
C SER A 89 9.79 -2.79 5.17
N HIS A 90 10.99 -3.18 4.74
CA HIS A 90 11.17 -4.00 3.54
C HIS A 90 10.53 -5.39 3.67
N LEU A 91 10.68 -6.03 4.82
CA LEU A 91 10.09 -7.35 5.06
C LEU A 91 8.57 -7.28 5.12
N LYS A 92 8.02 -6.24 5.76
CA LYS A 92 6.58 -5.98 5.76
C LYS A 92 6.04 -5.72 4.36
N ASN A 93 6.75 -4.97 3.51
CA ASN A 93 6.40 -4.81 2.09
C ASN A 93 6.30 -6.16 1.36
N ILE A 94 7.23 -7.09 1.60
CA ILE A 94 7.17 -8.44 1.00
C ILE A 94 5.92 -9.20 1.48
N LEU A 95 5.55 -9.05 2.75
CA LEU A 95 4.39 -9.73 3.34
C LEU A 95 3.05 -9.16 2.84
N THR A 96 2.92 -7.83 2.76
CA THR A 96 1.68 -7.16 2.33
C THR A 96 1.53 -7.11 0.81
N GLY A 97 2.64 -7.17 0.09
CA GLY A 97 2.69 -6.92 -1.35
C GLY A 97 2.83 -5.43 -1.68
N HIS A 98 3.44 -5.17 -2.85
CA HIS A 98 3.69 -3.82 -3.34
C HIS A 98 2.54 -3.26 -4.17
N GLN A 99 1.57 -4.10 -4.61
CA GLN A 99 0.53 -3.68 -5.53
C GLN A 99 -0.71 -4.56 -5.50
N VAL A 100 -1.82 -4.00 -5.96
CA VAL A 100 -3.07 -4.71 -6.28
C VAL A 100 -3.53 -4.38 -7.70
N VAL A 101 -4.22 -5.32 -8.33
CA VAL A 101 -4.90 -5.11 -9.61
C VAL A 101 -6.38 -5.31 -9.40
N VAL A 102 -7.16 -4.29 -9.70
CA VAL A 102 -8.62 -4.26 -9.49
C VAL A 102 -9.32 -4.20 -10.85
N PRO A 103 -10.36 -5.00 -11.10
CA PRO A 103 -11.16 -4.87 -12.30
C PRO A 103 -11.93 -3.55 -12.31
N VAL A 104 -12.12 -2.98 -13.49
CA VAL A 104 -13.03 -1.85 -13.71
C VAL A 104 -14.21 -2.36 -14.51
N THR A 105 -15.43 -2.18 -14.00
CA THR A 105 -16.66 -2.63 -14.66
C THR A 105 -17.75 -1.56 -14.59
N GLY A 106 -18.35 -1.21 -15.73
CA GLY A 106 -19.27 -0.07 -15.82
C GLY A 106 -18.64 1.26 -15.39
N GLY A 107 -17.31 1.32 -15.42
CA GLY A 107 -16.43 2.35 -14.87
C GLY A 107 -16.65 2.65 -13.40
N LYS A 108 -16.84 1.58 -12.63
CA LYS A 108 -16.76 1.56 -11.19
C LYS A 108 -15.60 0.65 -10.78
N LEU A 109 -15.05 0.93 -9.60
CA LEU A 109 -14.21 0.01 -8.84
C LEU A 109 -15.05 -1.19 -8.38
#